data_AF-A0A212LCV6-F1
#
_entry.id   AF-A0A212LCV6-F1
#
_cell.length_a   1.000
_cell.length_b   1.000
_cell.length_c   1.000
_cell.angle_alpha   90.00
_cell.angle_beta   90.00
_cell.angle_gamma   90.00
#
_symmetry.space_group_name_H-M   'P 1'
#
loop_
_entity.id
_entity.type
_entity.pdbx_description
1 polymer ?
#
loop_
_entity_poly.entity_id
_entity_poly.type
_entity_poly.pdbx_seq_one_letter_code
_entity_poly.pdbx_strand_id
1 'polypeptide(L)'
;MGAPKATLGYESRTAAISALRADGLSTAVIADRIGIEAKTVTALEASAARAKRPSQLPITVPSLGRSVLVPFQDYAALRPHAARRAVTVDQLIRDIIEIIARDDMVDAVLDDGATS
;
A
#
# COMPACT_ATOMS: atom_id res chain seq x y z
N MET A 1 -16.09 32.09 20.13
CA MET A 1 -15.75 30.82 19.44
C MET A 1 -17.04 30.10 19.15
N GLY A 2 -17.49 30.09 17.89
CA GLY A 2 -18.72 29.40 17.49
C GLY A 2 -18.52 27.89 17.45
N ALA A 3 -19.47 27.11 17.97
CA ALA A 3 -19.42 25.66 17.94
C ALA A 3 -19.26 25.15 16.49
N PRO A 4 -18.51 24.05 16.26
CA PRO A 4 -18.39 23.49 14.91
C PRO A 4 -19.79 23.11 14.41
N LYS A 5 -20.19 23.69 13.26
CA LYS A 5 -21.46 23.32 12.61
C LYS A 5 -21.45 21.81 12.36
N ALA A 6 -22.57 21.16 12.70
CA ALA A 6 -22.80 19.76 12.37
C ALA A 6 -22.49 19.55 10.88
N THR A 7 -22.03 18.37 10.51
CA THR A 7 -21.49 17.95 9.20
C THR A 7 -22.50 18.03 8.04
N LEU A 8 -23.38 19.03 7.99
CA LEU A 8 -24.38 19.30 6.96
C LEU A 8 -25.26 18.08 6.63
N GLY A 9 -25.46 17.18 7.60
CA GLY A 9 -26.21 15.92 7.42
C GLY A 9 -25.40 14.75 6.86
N TYR A 10 -24.10 14.93 6.57
CA TYR A 10 -23.20 13.86 6.18
C TYR A 10 -22.66 13.09 7.40
N GLU A 11 -22.38 11.80 7.21
CA GLU A 11 -21.83 10.88 8.22
C GLU A 11 -20.52 11.38 8.87
N SER A 12 -19.73 12.16 8.12
CA SER A 12 -18.44 12.67 8.57
C SER A 12 -18.07 13.97 7.85
N ARG A 13 -17.12 14.72 8.43
CA ARG A 13 -16.54 15.92 7.78
C ARG A 13 -15.88 15.57 6.45
N THR A 14 -15.21 14.44 6.37
CA THR A 14 -14.56 13.95 5.14
C THR A 14 -15.57 13.62 4.04
N ALA A 15 -16.72 13.02 4.41
CA ALA A 15 -17.81 12.76 3.47
C ALA A 15 -18.42 14.08 2.94
N ALA A 16 -18.65 15.05 3.83
CA ALA A 16 -19.13 16.38 3.45
C ALA A 16 -18.16 17.09 2.49
N ILE A 17 -16.86 17.07 2.78
CA ILE A 17 -15.83 17.66 1.92
C ILE A 17 -15.81 16.97 0.55
N SER A 18 -15.89 15.63 0.52
CA SER A 18 -15.85 14.86 -0.73
C SER A 18 -17.06 15.15 -1.63
N ALA A 19 -18.26 15.25 -1.04
CA ALA A 19 -19.48 15.59 -1.77
C ALA A 19 -19.43 17.02 -2.34
N LEU A 20 -19.09 18.00 -1.49
CA LEU A 20 -18.99 19.40 -1.93
C LEU A 20 -17.87 19.61 -2.96
N ARG A 21 -16.80 18.81 -2.90
CA ARG A 21 -15.74 18.84 -3.92
C ARG A 21 -16.21 18.25 -5.25
N ALA A 22 -17.02 17.20 -5.23
CA ALA A 22 -17.62 16.65 -6.43
C ALA A 22 -18.57 17.65 -7.12
N ASP A 23 -19.20 18.54 -6.34
CA ASP A 23 -19.98 19.69 -6.85
C ASP A 23 -19.10 20.83 -7.42
N GLY A 24 -17.77 20.68 -7.44
CA GLY A 24 -16.83 21.65 -8.00
C GLY A 24 -16.52 22.85 -7.11
N LEU A 25 -16.90 22.81 -5.82
CA LEU A 25 -16.67 23.93 -4.91
C LEU A 25 -15.19 24.08 -4.53
N SER A 26 -14.75 25.32 -4.31
CA SER A 26 -13.39 25.63 -3.87
C SER A 26 -13.19 25.32 -2.39
N THR A 27 -11.93 25.13 -1.97
CA THR A 27 -11.59 24.82 -0.57
C THR A 27 -12.08 25.89 0.41
N ALA A 28 -12.01 27.16 0.03
CA ALA A 28 -12.47 28.27 0.86
C ALA A 28 -13.99 28.23 1.07
N VAL A 29 -14.76 27.90 0.03
CA VAL A 29 -16.22 27.78 0.13
C VAL A 29 -16.63 26.56 0.95
N ILE A 30 -15.93 25.43 0.79
CA ILE A 30 -16.15 24.22 1.60
C ILE A 30 -15.87 24.51 3.09
N ALA A 31 -14.78 25.21 3.37
CA ALA A 31 -14.39 25.60 4.73
C ALA A 31 -15.48 26.43 5.42
N ASP A 32 -16.00 27.45 4.73
CA ASP A 32 -17.06 28.31 5.24
C ASP A 32 -18.38 27.55 5.48
N ARG A 33 -18.78 26.69 4.52
CA ARG A 33 -20.01 25.88 4.64
C ARG A 33 -19.97 24.91 5.81
N ILE A 34 -18.84 24.24 6.03
CA ILE A 34 -18.68 23.23 7.09
C ILE A 34 -18.34 23.91 8.44
N GLY A 35 -17.82 25.14 8.42
CA GLY A 35 -17.36 25.83 9.62
C GLY A 35 -16.02 25.29 10.14
N ILE A 36 -15.09 24.97 9.24
CA ILE A 36 -13.72 24.55 9.56
C ILE A 36 -12.71 25.42 8.80
N GLU A 37 -11.46 25.42 9.24
CA GLU A 37 -10.41 26.14 8.51
C GLU A 37 -10.07 25.48 7.16
N ALA A 38 -9.71 26.29 6.16
CA ALA A 38 -9.30 25.80 4.84
C ALA A 38 -8.13 24.79 4.92
N LYS A 39 -7.19 24.99 5.85
CA LYS A 39 -6.09 24.04 6.11
C LYS A 39 -6.61 22.66 6.53
N THR A 40 -7.69 22.62 7.29
CA THR A 40 -8.32 21.39 7.77
C THR A 40 -9.02 20.66 6.63
N VAL A 41 -9.62 21.38 5.69
CA VAL A 41 -10.18 20.79 4.47
C VAL A 41 -9.09 20.05 3.68
N THR A 42 -8.00 20.75 3.35
CA THR A 42 -6.88 20.15 2.61
C THR A 42 -6.25 18.97 3.35
N ALA A 43 -6.08 19.07 4.67
CA ALA A 43 -5.53 17.99 5.49
C ALA A 43 -6.44 16.75 5.51
N LEU A 44 -7.76 16.93 5.60
CA LEU A 44 -8.73 15.84 5.57
C LEU A 44 -8.81 15.19 4.19
N GLU A 45 -8.74 15.97 3.10
CA GLU A 45 -8.65 15.42 1.73
C GLU A 45 -7.38 14.59 1.54
N ALA A 46 -6.23 15.12 1.98
CA ALA A 46 -4.96 14.39 1.90
C ALA A 46 -4.98 13.11 2.74
N SER A 47 -5.57 13.16 3.94
CA SER A 47 -5.73 11.99 4.81
C SER A 47 -6.65 10.94 4.19
N ALA A 48 -7.79 11.35 3.64
CA ALA A 48 -8.74 10.48 2.96
C ALA A 48 -8.14 9.86 1.69
N ALA A 49 -7.39 10.63 0.92
CA ALA A 49 -6.67 10.12 -0.24
C ALA A 49 -5.60 9.09 0.16
N ARG A 50 -4.90 9.29 1.28
CA ARG A 50 -3.95 8.30 1.82
C ARG A 50 -4.63 7.05 2.36
N ALA A 51 -5.81 7.17 2.98
CA ALA A 51 -6.59 6.02 3.45
C ALA A 51 -7.21 5.23 2.29
N LYS A 52 -7.57 5.92 1.18
CA LYS A 52 -8.07 5.30 -0.06
C LYS A 52 -6.97 4.73 -0.93
N ARG A 53 -5.73 5.23 -0.82
CA ARG A 53 -4.58 4.48 -1.33
C ARG A 53 -4.57 3.20 -0.50
N PRO A 54 -4.80 2.02 -1.11
CA PRO A 54 -4.47 0.81 -0.39
C PRO A 54 -3.03 1.00 0.07
N SER A 55 -2.76 0.74 1.35
CA SER A 55 -1.42 0.86 1.95
C SER A 55 -0.37 -0.03 1.25
N GLN A 56 -0.78 -0.72 0.19
CA GLN A 56 -0.08 -1.67 -0.62
C GLN A 56 -0.64 -1.46 -2.02
N LEU A 57 0.22 -1.48 -3.04
CA LEU A 57 -0.17 -1.87 -4.41
C LEU A 57 -1.19 -3.03 -4.36
N PRO A 58 -2.04 -3.27 -5.37
CA PRO A 58 -2.85 -4.49 -5.38
C PRO A 58 -1.89 -5.68 -5.27
N ILE A 59 -1.77 -6.22 -4.05
CA ILE A 59 -1.08 -7.45 -3.76
C ILE A 59 -2.07 -8.49 -4.30
N THR A 60 -1.97 -8.78 -5.59
CA THR A 60 -2.47 -10.01 -6.21
C THR A 60 -1.64 -11.20 -5.74
N VAL A 61 -1.31 -11.23 -4.46
CA VAL A 61 -0.52 -12.27 -3.81
C VAL A 61 -1.42 -12.79 -2.70
N PRO A 62 -1.75 -14.09 -2.67
CA PRO A 62 -2.66 -14.64 -1.68
C PRO A 62 -2.22 -14.24 -0.27
N SER A 63 -3.15 -13.65 0.50
CA SER A 63 -2.92 -13.04 1.81
C SER A 63 -2.63 -14.04 2.94
N LEU A 64 -2.24 -15.27 2.60
CA LEU A 64 -1.94 -16.35 3.52
C LEU A 64 -0.45 -16.69 3.38
N GLY A 65 0.41 -15.85 3.96
CA GLY A 65 1.86 -16.04 3.92
C GLY A 65 2.55 -15.39 5.11
N ARG A 66 3.74 -15.89 5.46
CA ARG A 66 4.62 -15.24 6.43
C ARG A 66 5.60 -14.33 5.70
N SER A 67 5.75 -13.11 6.19
CA SER A 67 6.77 -12.19 5.69
C SER A 67 8.16 -12.66 6.14
N VAL A 68 9.10 -12.74 5.20
CA VAL A 68 10.52 -13.00 5.46
C VAL A 68 11.30 -11.76 5.07
N LEU A 69 12.23 -11.34 5.94
CA LEU A 69 13.14 -10.24 5.64
C LEU A 69 14.29 -10.78 4.78
N VAL A 70 14.48 -10.17 3.61
CA VAL A 70 15.63 -10.44 2.74
C VAL A 70 16.61 -9.27 2.88
N PRO A 71 17.89 -9.53 3.21
CA PRO A 71 18.89 -8.47 3.28
C PRO A 71 18.99 -7.67 1.99
N PHE A 72 19.24 -6.36 2.10
CA PHE A 72 19.25 -5.45 0.96
C PHE A 72 20.23 -5.86 -0.14
N GLN A 73 21.39 -6.38 0.24
CA GLN A 73 22.43 -6.83 -0.69
C GLN A 73 21.97 -8.03 -1.54
N ASP A 74 21.30 -9.01 -0.94
CA ASP A 74 20.80 -10.20 -1.64
C ASP A 74 19.63 -9.82 -2.55
N TYR A 75 18.76 -8.94 -2.06
CA TYR A 75 17.69 -8.36 -2.86
C TYR A 75 18.24 -7.61 -4.09
N ALA A 76 19.29 -6.82 -3.91
CA ALA A 76 19.94 -6.09 -5.00
C ALA A 76 20.61 -7.04 -6.01
N ALA A 77 21.24 -8.12 -5.53
CA ALA A 77 21.85 -9.15 -6.36
C ALA A 77 20.82 -9.86 -7.27
N LEU A 78 19.57 -9.98 -6.84
CA LEU A 78 18.49 -10.60 -7.63
C LEU A 78 17.91 -9.67 -8.73
N ARG A 79 18.13 -8.36 -8.67
CA ARG A 79 17.55 -7.39 -9.63
C ARG A 79 17.85 -7.72 -11.10
N PRO A 80 19.10 -8.07 -11.50
CA PRO A 80 19.38 -8.43 -12.89
C PRO A 80 18.69 -9.72 -13.35
N HIS A 81 18.40 -10.64 -12.42
CA HIS A 81 17.70 -11.89 -12.72
C HIS A 81 16.19 -11.67 -12.92
N ALA A 82 15.61 -10.76 -12.13
CA ALA A 82 14.21 -10.35 -12.24
C ALA A 82 13.98 -9.52 -13.52
N ALA A 83 14.88 -8.57 -13.81
CA ALA A 83 14.82 -7.75 -15.01
C ALA A 83 14.85 -8.59 -16.31
N ARG A 84 15.70 -9.61 -16.38
CA ARG A 84 15.76 -10.55 -17.52
C ARG A 84 14.45 -11.31 -17.76
N ARG A 85 13.61 -11.43 -16.74
CA ARG A 85 12.33 -12.16 -16.77
C ARG A 85 11.11 -11.23 -16.80
N ALA A 86 11.32 -9.92 -16.83
CA ALA A 86 10.26 -8.91 -16.75
C ALA A 86 9.33 -9.08 -15.52
N VAL A 87 9.87 -9.53 -14.39
CA VAL A 87 9.15 -9.68 -13.12
C VAL A 87 9.75 -8.81 -12.03
N THR A 88 9.02 -8.61 -10.92
CA THR A 88 9.57 -7.97 -9.73
C THR A 88 10.53 -8.91 -8.99
N VAL A 89 11.45 -8.38 -8.18
CA VAL A 89 12.33 -9.21 -7.35
C VAL A 89 11.50 -10.04 -6.35
N ASP A 90 10.44 -9.47 -5.78
CA ASP A 90 9.54 -10.19 -4.88
C ASP A 90 8.85 -11.37 -5.57
N GLN A 91 8.44 -11.21 -6.83
CA GLN A 91 7.88 -12.30 -7.63
C GLN A 91 8.93 -13.37 -7.90
N LEU A 92 10.13 -12.97 -8.31
CA LEU A 92 11.23 -13.89 -8.54
C LEU A 92 11.56 -14.72 -7.28
N ILE A 93 11.62 -14.10 -6.11
CA ILE A 93 11.86 -14.80 -4.83
C ILE A 93 10.76 -15.82 -4.57
N ARG A 94 9.50 -15.46 -4.78
CA ARG A 94 8.36 -16.38 -4.62
C ARG A 94 8.46 -17.57 -5.58
N ASP A 95 8.74 -17.31 -6.85
CA ASP A 95 8.87 -18.36 -7.87
C ASP A 95 10.03 -19.32 -7.54
N ILE A 96 11.17 -18.77 -7.09
CA ILE A 96 12.33 -19.58 -6.67
C ILE A 96 11.96 -20.49 -5.50
N ILE A 97 11.34 -19.94 -4.45
CA ILE A 97 10.94 -20.71 -3.26
C ILE A 97 9.90 -21.77 -3.64
N GLU A 98 8.94 -21.43 -4.49
CA GLU A 98 7.91 -22.37 -4.96
C GLU A 98 8.54 -23.54 -5.72
N ILE A 99 9.44 -23.26 -6.67
CA ILE A 99 10.12 -24.31 -7.45
C ILE A 99 10.96 -25.19 -6.54
N ILE A 100 11.78 -24.59 -5.66
CA ILE A 100 12.65 -25.36 -4.75
C ILE A 100 11.85 -26.26 -3.83
N ALA A 101 10.74 -25.76 -3.27
CA ALA A 101 9.89 -26.55 -2.37
C ALA A 101 9.09 -27.62 -3.11
N ARG A 102 8.61 -27.32 -4.32
CA ARG A 102 7.79 -28.25 -5.12
C ARG A 102 8.63 -29.40 -5.69
N ASP A 103 9.85 -29.10 -6.11
CA ASP A 103 10.71 -30.05 -6.83
C ASP A 103 11.75 -30.71 -5.90
N ASP A 104 11.56 -30.60 -4.57
CA ASP A 104 12.41 -31.18 -3.52
C ASP A 104 13.91 -30.84 -3.65
N MET A 105 14.19 -29.59 -4.03
CA MET A 105 15.56 -29.11 -4.32
C MET A 105 16.24 -28.45 -3.12
N VAL A 106 15.62 -28.48 -1.92
CA VAL A 106 16.13 -27.78 -0.74
C VAL A 106 17.56 -28.25 -0.41
N ASP A 107 17.73 -29.56 -0.26
CA ASP A 107 19.02 -30.15 0.14
C ASP A 107 20.07 -29.97 -0.98
N ALA A 108 19.65 -30.02 -2.24
CA ALA A 108 20.54 -29.80 -3.38
C ALA A 108 21.04 -28.35 -3.49
N VAL A 109 20.25 -27.37 -3.02
CA VAL A 109 20.62 -25.94 -3.05
C VAL A 109 21.40 -25.55 -1.80
N LEU A 110 21.04 -26.10 -0.64
CA LEU A 110 21.71 -25.80 0.63
C LEU A 110 22.98 -26.62 0.85
N ASP A 111 23.16 -27.70 0.09
CA ASP A 111 24.29 -28.62 0.18
C ASP A 111 24.58 -28.98 1.65
N ASP A 112 23.57 -29.54 2.32
CA ASP A 112 23.75 -30.21 3.61
C ASP A 112 24.54 -31.49 3.34
N GLY A 113 25.85 -31.32 3.13
CA GLY A 113 26.77 -32.36 2.74
C GLY A 113 26.54 -33.61 3.56
N ALA A 114 26.03 -34.65 2.89
CA ALA A 114 26.24 -36.02 3.33
C ALA A 114 27.75 -36.25 3.37
N THR A 115 28.32 -35.92 4.52
CA THR A 115 29.63 -36.37 4.95
C THR A 115 29.55 -37.88 5.05
N SER A 116 30.03 -38.56 4.01
CA SER A 116 30.41 -39.98 4.05
C SER A 116 31.90 -40.10 4.32
#